data_AF-A0A3D2MVA3-F1
#
_entry.id   AF-A0A3D2MVA3-F1
#
_cell.length_a   1.000
_cell.length_b   1.000
_cell.length_c   1.000
_cell.angle_alpha   90.00
_cell.angle_beta   90.00
_cell.angle_gamma   90.00
#
_symmetry.space_group_name_H-M   'P 1'
#
loop_
_entity.id
_entity.type
_entity.pdbx_description
1 polymer ?
#
loop_
_entity_poly.entity_id
_entity_poly.type
_entity_poly.pdbx_seq_one_letter_code
_entity_poly.pdbx_strand_id
1 'polypeptide(L)'
;MQEDDIPLKRCTKCPEGEQWHPATPEFFLRHKSRKGGLQGQCKKCASDYHKAYRQRPETKEHKSGYDKAYRQRPETKEHKSDLYKIWRQKNPSRDKDLKKKYAQSHPERMRIASEKHAQSHPGIYKERSKRWAQSHPEIRAMHRRNRRARVKSARGMHTALQIQELLKRQKHRCYYCSTRFDRIKGKYIYHVDHTFPLSRVAGTDIPANDISYLVLTCPHCNVSKNDKFPWEWPEGGRLL
;
A
#
# COMPACT_ATOMS: atom_id res chain seq x y z
N MET A 1 -52.48 52.90 -3.99
CA MET A 1 -51.39 52.20 -4.71
C MET A 1 -52.04 51.60 -5.93
N GLN A 2 -51.66 52.06 -7.12
CA GLN A 2 -52.24 51.57 -8.38
C GLN A 2 -51.86 50.10 -8.53
N GLU A 3 -52.85 49.23 -8.67
CA GLU A 3 -52.62 47.87 -9.13
C GLU A 3 -52.14 47.98 -10.58
N ASP A 4 -50.83 47.89 -10.79
CA ASP A 4 -50.27 47.84 -12.13
C ASP A 4 -50.85 46.62 -12.85
N ASP A 5 -51.68 46.87 -13.86
CA ASP A 5 -52.27 45.83 -14.71
C ASP A 5 -51.15 45.15 -15.50
N ILE A 6 -50.60 44.06 -14.94
CA ILE A 6 -49.50 43.32 -15.57
C ILE A 6 -50.05 42.61 -16.81
N PRO A 7 -49.54 42.92 -18.02
CA PRO A 7 -50.06 42.33 -19.23
C PRO A 7 -49.90 40.81 -19.21
N LEU A 8 -50.93 40.08 -19.65
CA LEU A 8 -50.89 38.63 -19.73
C LEU A 8 -50.25 38.16 -21.04
N LYS A 9 -49.48 37.08 -20.97
CA LYS A 9 -48.88 36.41 -22.14
C LYS A 9 -49.33 34.96 -22.20
N ARG A 10 -49.75 34.54 -23.39
CA ARG A 10 -50.15 33.16 -23.65
C ARG A 10 -48.93 32.25 -23.84
N CYS A 11 -48.83 31.20 -23.01
CA CYS A 11 -47.92 30.08 -23.20
C CYS A 11 -48.47 29.13 -24.28
N THR A 12 -47.65 28.76 -25.26
CA THR A 12 -48.06 27.89 -26.38
C THR A 12 -48.07 26.40 -26.06
N LYS A 13 -47.71 26.01 -24.83
CA LYS A 13 -47.54 24.61 -24.41
C LYS A 13 -48.37 24.21 -23.19
N CYS A 14 -48.96 25.18 -22.49
CA CYS A 14 -49.90 24.89 -21.41
C CYS A 14 -51.22 24.32 -21.98
N PRO A 15 -51.92 23.45 -21.23
CA PRO A 15 -53.24 22.98 -21.61
C PRO A 15 -54.24 24.13 -21.67
N GLU A 16 -55.33 23.93 -22.39
CA GLU A 16 -56.43 24.89 -22.48
C GLU A 16 -56.97 25.22 -21.08
N GLY A 17 -57.22 26.52 -20.81
CA GLY A 17 -57.57 27.02 -19.48
C GLY A 17 -56.38 27.46 -18.60
N GLU A 18 -55.15 26.97 -18.84
CA GLU A 18 -53.96 27.32 -18.04
C GLU A 18 -52.90 28.13 -18.83
N GLN A 19 -53.28 28.69 -19.98
CA GLN A 19 -52.33 29.25 -20.94
C GLN A 19 -51.87 30.67 -20.64
N TRP A 20 -52.63 31.44 -19.85
CA TRP A 20 -52.35 32.84 -19.60
C TRP A 20 -51.58 33.02 -18.29
N HIS A 21 -50.40 33.61 -18.38
CA HIS A 21 -49.57 33.94 -17.23
C HIS A 21 -49.13 35.41 -17.30
N PRO A 22 -48.79 36.04 -16.17
CA PRO A 22 -48.19 37.37 -16.17
C PRO A 22 -46.98 37.42 -17.10
N ALA A 23 -46.90 38.42 -17.97
CA ALA A 23 -45.79 38.62 -18.91
C ALA A 23 -44.53 39.13 -18.19
N THR A 24 -44.09 38.41 -17.17
CA THR A 24 -42.96 38.75 -16.32
C THR A 24 -41.83 37.73 -16.48
N PRO A 25 -40.59 38.12 -16.15
CA PRO A 25 -39.45 37.20 -16.09
C PRO A 25 -39.61 36.08 -15.06
N GLU A 26 -40.62 36.11 -14.20
CA GLU A 26 -40.91 35.04 -13.25
C GLU A 26 -41.49 33.82 -13.96
N PHE A 27 -42.45 34.04 -14.87
CA PHE A 27 -43.14 32.98 -15.61
C PHE A 27 -42.49 32.66 -16.95
N PHE A 28 -41.82 33.62 -17.60
CA PHE A 28 -41.19 33.45 -18.92
C PHE A 28 -39.69 33.73 -18.88
N LEU A 29 -38.91 33.01 -19.69
CA LEU A 29 -37.48 33.30 -19.88
C LEU A 29 -37.30 34.53 -20.77
N ARG A 30 -36.35 35.39 -20.43
CA ARG A 30 -35.96 36.53 -21.29
C ARG A 30 -35.33 36.03 -22.59
N HIS A 31 -35.67 36.66 -23.70
CA HIS A 31 -35.18 36.28 -25.03
C HIS A 31 -34.84 37.52 -25.87
N LYS A 32 -33.56 37.68 -26.20
CA LYS A 32 -33.03 38.91 -26.81
C LYS A 32 -33.59 39.23 -28.20
N SER A 33 -33.94 38.21 -28.99
CA SER A 33 -34.43 38.41 -30.37
C SER A 33 -35.96 38.33 -30.54
N ARG A 34 -36.74 38.25 -29.46
CA ARG A 34 -38.21 38.16 -29.56
C ARG A 34 -38.85 39.52 -29.30
N LYS A 35 -39.87 39.87 -30.09
CA LYS A 35 -40.73 41.04 -29.84
C LYS A 35 -41.35 40.91 -28.44
N GLY A 36 -41.07 41.87 -27.55
CA GLY A 36 -41.49 41.84 -26.14
C GLY A 36 -40.53 41.12 -25.17
N GLY A 37 -39.33 40.71 -25.61
CA GLY A 37 -38.23 40.30 -24.72
C GLY A 37 -38.42 39.01 -23.93
N LEU A 38 -39.51 38.26 -24.15
CA LEU A 38 -39.87 37.03 -23.41
C LEU A 38 -40.16 35.86 -24.37
N GLN A 39 -39.84 34.63 -23.95
CA GLN A 39 -40.16 33.40 -24.69
C GLN A 39 -41.66 33.15 -24.80
N GLY A 40 -42.08 32.40 -25.82
CA GLY A 40 -43.49 32.02 -26.04
C GLY A 40 -44.00 30.85 -25.18
N GLN A 41 -43.11 30.17 -24.47
CA GLN A 41 -43.44 29.11 -23.53
C GLN A 41 -43.05 29.54 -22.11
N CYS A 42 -43.86 29.17 -21.12
CA CYS A 42 -43.55 29.43 -19.72
C CYS A 42 -42.36 28.57 -19.27
N LYS A 43 -41.70 28.97 -18.18
CA LYS A 43 -40.53 28.26 -17.62
C LYS A 43 -40.84 26.81 -17.25
N LYS A 44 -42.05 26.52 -16.75
CA LYS A 44 -42.49 25.17 -16.40
C LYS A 44 -42.48 24.29 -17.65
N CYS A 45 -43.21 24.67 -18.70
CA CYS A 45 -43.23 23.93 -19.95
C CYS A 45 -41.84 23.80 -20.60
N ALA A 46 -41.00 24.84 -20.55
CA ALA A 46 -39.63 24.77 -21.05
C ALA A 46 -38.78 23.76 -20.25
N SER A 47 -38.90 23.78 -18.92
CA SER A 47 -38.21 22.84 -18.03
C SER A 47 -38.64 21.40 -18.28
N ASP A 48 -39.94 21.16 -18.38
CA ASP A 48 -40.52 19.84 -18.64
C ASP A 48 -40.09 19.31 -20.01
N TYR A 49 -40.11 20.17 -21.03
CA TYR A 49 -39.57 19.86 -22.35
C TYR A 49 -38.10 19.46 -22.30
N HIS A 50 -37.23 20.26 -21.65
CA HIS A 50 -35.81 19.94 -21.56
C HIS A 50 -35.55 18.68 -20.70
N LYS A 51 -36.36 18.44 -19.68
CA LYS A 51 -36.31 17.20 -18.89
C LYS A 51 -36.65 16.00 -19.78
N ALA A 52 -37.76 16.04 -20.50
CA ALA A 52 -38.16 14.99 -21.44
C ALA A 52 -37.12 14.78 -22.54
N TYR A 53 -36.59 15.86 -23.13
CA TYR A 53 -35.54 15.81 -24.15
C TYR A 53 -34.27 15.12 -23.65
N ARG A 54 -33.77 15.47 -22.45
CA ARG A 54 -32.62 14.79 -21.83
C ARG A 54 -32.85 13.32 -21.53
N GLN A 55 -34.10 12.89 -21.37
CA GLN A 55 -34.44 11.50 -21.10
C GLN A 55 -34.49 10.64 -22.36
N ARG A 56 -34.58 11.24 -23.55
CA ARG A 56 -34.60 10.53 -24.84
C ARG A 56 -33.33 9.68 -25.00
N PRO A 57 -33.44 8.43 -25.48
CA PRO A 57 -32.30 7.54 -25.70
C PRO A 57 -31.20 8.20 -26.55
N GLU A 58 -31.56 8.76 -27.71
CA GLU A 58 -30.62 9.42 -28.64
C GLU A 58 -29.83 10.56 -27.96
N THR A 59 -30.49 11.35 -27.11
CA THR A 59 -29.83 12.46 -26.41
C THR A 59 -28.86 11.94 -25.36
N LYS A 60 -29.20 10.86 -24.65
CA LYS A 60 -28.31 10.20 -23.71
C LYS A 60 -27.12 9.55 -24.41
N GLU A 61 -27.35 8.89 -25.53
CA GLU A 61 -26.32 8.25 -26.34
C GLU A 61 -25.34 9.28 -26.91
N HIS A 62 -25.86 10.35 -27.51
CA HIS A 62 -25.03 11.45 -28.01
C HIS A 62 -24.17 12.05 -26.89
N LYS A 63 -24.77 12.33 -25.72
CA LYS A 63 -24.03 12.85 -24.56
C LYS A 63 -22.98 11.86 -24.06
N SER A 64 -23.32 10.58 -23.96
CA SER A 64 -22.41 9.53 -23.52
C SER A 64 -21.22 9.37 -24.48
N GLY A 65 -21.49 9.39 -25.80
CA GLY A 65 -20.48 9.35 -26.85
C GLY A 65 -19.56 10.57 -26.80
N TYR A 66 -20.14 11.77 -26.69
CA TYR A 66 -19.39 13.01 -26.52
C TYR A 66 -18.51 12.98 -25.26
N ASP A 67 -19.07 12.60 -24.10
CA ASP A 67 -18.34 12.53 -22.83
C ASP A 67 -17.20 11.50 -22.91
N LYS A 68 -17.44 10.35 -23.55
CA LYS A 68 -16.41 9.33 -23.78
C LYS A 68 -15.31 9.90 -24.66
N ALA A 69 -15.63 10.50 -25.80
CA ALA A 69 -14.65 11.10 -26.70
C ALA A 69 -13.84 12.20 -26.01
N TYR A 70 -14.52 13.10 -25.28
CA TYR A 70 -13.89 14.17 -24.51
C TYR A 70 -12.91 13.67 -23.45
N ARG A 71 -13.26 12.61 -22.71
CA ARG A 71 -12.38 11.95 -21.73
C ARG A 71 -11.18 11.24 -22.36
N GLN A 72 -11.29 10.83 -23.62
CA GLN A 72 -10.22 10.14 -24.33
C GLN A 72 -9.17 11.09 -24.93
N ARG A 73 -9.51 12.38 -25.10
CA ARG A 73 -8.59 13.43 -25.57
C ARG A 73 -7.32 13.49 -24.71
N PRO A 74 -6.12 13.54 -25.31
CA PRO A 74 -4.86 13.58 -24.58
C PRO A 74 -4.80 14.72 -23.56
N GLU A 75 -5.22 15.93 -23.94
CA GLU A 75 -5.17 17.13 -23.10
C GLU A 75 -6.05 16.96 -21.85
N THR A 76 -7.24 16.39 -22.02
CA THR A 76 -8.16 16.11 -20.92
C THR A 76 -7.56 15.07 -19.95
N LYS A 77 -6.90 14.04 -20.48
CA LYS A 77 -6.26 12.99 -19.66
C LYS A 77 -5.08 13.55 -18.88
N GLU A 78 -4.24 14.33 -19.54
CA GLU A 78 -3.07 14.96 -18.95
C GLU A 78 -3.49 15.93 -17.84
N HIS A 79 -4.42 16.84 -18.14
CA HIS A 79 -4.97 17.76 -17.15
C HIS A 79 -5.50 17.02 -15.90
N LYS A 80 -6.27 15.94 -16.09
CA LYS A 80 -6.74 15.10 -14.97
C LYS A 80 -5.61 14.42 -14.22
N SER A 81 -4.60 13.91 -14.92
CA SER A 81 -3.42 13.29 -14.32
C SER A 81 -2.69 14.29 -13.42
N ASP A 82 -2.52 15.52 -13.88
CA ASP A 82 -1.83 16.57 -13.13
C ASP A 82 -2.62 17.04 -11.92
N LEU A 83 -3.93 17.24 -12.07
CA LEU A 83 -4.79 17.50 -10.92
C LEU A 83 -4.70 16.38 -9.88
N TYR A 84 -4.66 15.12 -10.31
CA TYR A 84 -4.53 13.98 -9.41
C TYR A 84 -3.14 13.90 -8.75
N LYS A 85 -2.06 14.27 -9.46
CA LYS A 85 -0.72 14.41 -8.88
C LYS A 85 -0.71 15.49 -7.79
N ILE A 86 -1.22 16.68 -8.09
CA ILE A 86 -1.33 17.80 -7.14
C ILE A 86 -2.17 17.39 -5.92
N TRP A 87 -3.30 16.71 -6.15
CA TRP A 87 -4.17 16.24 -5.07
C TRP A 87 -3.43 15.25 -4.16
N ARG A 88 -2.72 14.26 -4.72
CA ARG A 88 -1.93 13.28 -3.94
C ARG A 88 -0.84 13.93 -3.11
N GLN A 89 -0.14 14.92 -3.67
CA GLN A 89 0.89 15.67 -2.96
C GLN A 89 0.30 16.48 -1.80
N LYS A 90 -0.87 17.10 -2.01
CA LYS A 90 -1.57 17.86 -0.96
C LYS A 90 -2.30 16.98 0.06
N ASN A 91 -2.55 15.70 -0.26
CA ASN A 91 -3.38 14.79 0.56
C ASN A 91 -2.74 13.40 0.75
N PRO A 92 -1.48 13.29 1.22
CA PRO A 92 -0.77 12.01 1.29
C PRO A 92 -1.43 11.00 2.24
N SER A 93 -1.94 11.46 3.40
CA SER A 93 -2.64 10.60 4.34
C SER A 93 -3.93 10.05 3.74
N ARG A 94 -4.75 10.92 3.11
CA ARG A 94 -6.01 10.50 2.51
C ARG A 94 -5.79 9.55 1.34
N ASP A 95 -4.78 9.78 0.49
CA ASP A 95 -4.43 8.85 -0.60
C ASP A 95 -4.07 7.47 -0.04
N LYS A 96 -3.27 7.42 1.03
CA LYS A 96 -2.91 6.16 1.71
C LYS A 96 -4.15 5.45 2.28
N ASP A 97 -5.05 6.19 2.93
CA ASP A 97 -6.27 5.64 3.51
C ASP A 97 -7.24 5.14 2.46
N LEU A 98 -7.41 5.87 1.35
CA LEU A 98 -8.22 5.43 0.21
C LEU A 98 -7.67 4.16 -0.42
N LYS A 99 -6.35 4.09 -0.64
CA LYS A 99 -5.69 2.87 -1.15
C LYS A 99 -5.89 1.69 -0.21
N LYS A 100 -5.77 1.92 1.10
CA LYS A 100 -6.02 0.88 2.11
C LYS A 100 -7.47 0.39 2.06
N LYS A 101 -8.45 1.30 2.07
CA LYS A 101 -9.88 0.97 1.96
C LYS A 101 -10.18 0.21 0.66
N TYR A 102 -9.56 0.61 -0.46
CA TYR A 102 -9.71 -0.08 -1.74
C TYR A 102 -9.17 -1.51 -1.68
N ALA A 103 -7.94 -1.70 -1.16
CA ALA A 103 -7.35 -3.02 -1.02
C ALA A 103 -8.18 -3.94 -0.10
N GLN A 104 -8.75 -3.39 0.97
CA GLN A 104 -9.62 -4.12 1.91
C GLN A 104 -10.97 -4.51 1.30
N SER A 105 -11.58 -3.63 0.50
CA SER A 105 -12.86 -3.90 -0.15
C SER A 105 -12.74 -4.73 -1.43
N HIS A 106 -11.55 -4.82 -2.02
CA HIS A 106 -11.31 -5.53 -3.27
C HIS A 106 -10.10 -6.49 -3.20
N PRO A 107 -10.04 -7.40 -2.22
CA PRO A 107 -8.89 -8.29 -2.03
C PRO A 107 -8.65 -9.21 -3.23
N GLU A 108 -9.71 -9.72 -3.84
CA GLU A 108 -9.60 -10.63 -5.00
C GLU A 108 -9.02 -9.91 -6.22
N ARG A 109 -9.43 -8.66 -6.47
CA ARG A 109 -8.83 -7.85 -7.55
C ARG A 109 -7.34 -7.62 -7.31
N MET A 110 -6.95 -7.40 -6.05
CA MET A 110 -5.54 -7.22 -5.70
C MET A 110 -4.74 -8.50 -5.94
N ARG A 111 -5.31 -9.68 -5.60
CA ARG A 111 -4.68 -10.98 -5.84
C ARG A 111 -4.47 -11.22 -7.34
N ILE A 112 -5.50 -11.06 -8.15
CA ILE A 112 -5.42 -11.23 -9.62
C ILE A 112 -4.39 -10.28 -10.22
N ALA A 113 -4.36 -9.02 -9.79
CA ALA A 113 -3.37 -8.05 -10.27
C ALA A 113 -1.94 -8.45 -9.88
N SER A 114 -1.74 -8.92 -8.65
CA SER A 114 -0.44 -9.41 -8.19
C SER A 114 0.03 -10.64 -8.96
N GLU A 115 -0.88 -11.57 -9.27
CA GLU A 115 -0.60 -12.76 -10.09
C GLU A 115 -0.21 -12.38 -11.51
N LYS A 116 -0.97 -11.51 -12.17
CA LYS A 116 -0.64 -10.99 -13.49
C LYS A 116 0.71 -10.29 -13.51
N HIS A 117 1.03 -9.51 -12.47
CA HIS A 117 2.34 -8.89 -12.34
C HIS A 117 3.45 -9.95 -12.22
N ALA A 118 3.24 -11.01 -11.43
CA ALA A 118 4.22 -12.07 -11.28
C ALA A 118 4.44 -12.87 -12.56
N GLN A 119 3.38 -13.13 -13.32
CA GLN A 119 3.45 -13.82 -14.61
C GLN A 119 4.13 -12.98 -15.69
N SER A 120 3.83 -11.68 -15.76
CA SER A 120 4.40 -10.77 -16.78
C SER A 120 5.84 -10.35 -16.49
N HIS A 121 6.30 -10.47 -15.25
CA HIS A 121 7.66 -10.10 -14.85
C HIS A 121 8.36 -11.24 -14.12
N PRO A 122 8.55 -12.40 -14.78
CA PRO A 122 9.24 -13.53 -14.19
C PRO A 122 10.68 -13.12 -13.88
N GLY A 123 11.09 -13.31 -12.63
CA GLY A 123 12.46 -12.99 -12.19
C GLY A 123 12.61 -11.70 -11.37
N ILE A 124 11.68 -10.73 -11.45
CA ILE A 124 11.76 -9.52 -10.60
C ILE A 124 11.80 -9.89 -9.12
N TYR A 125 10.96 -10.85 -8.69
CA TYR A 125 10.95 -11.30 -7.29
C TYR A 125 12.24 -12.03 -6.90
N LYS A 126 12.81 -12.83 -7.81
CA LYS A 126 14.08 -13.54 -7.60
C LYS A 126 15.22 -12.54 -7.44
N GLU A 127 15.27 -11.54 -8.32
CA GLU A 127 16.29 -10.50 -8.26
C GLU A 127 16.14 -9.64 -7.01
N ARG A 128 14.92 -9.22 -6.67
CA ARG A 128 14.63 -8.49 -5.43
C ARG A 128 15.07 -9.28 -4.19
N SER A 129 14.76 -10.58 -4.15
CA SER A 129 15.20 -11.48 -3.07
C SER A 129 16.74 -11.58 -3.01
N LYS A 130 17.40 -11.69 -4.16
CA LYS A 130 18.87 -11.68 -4.26
C LYS A 130 19.47 -10.37 -3.72
N ARG A 131 18.95 -9.21 -4.15
CA ARG A 131 19.39 -7.88 -3.69
C ARG A 131 19.16 -7.68 -2.19
N TRP A 132 18.02 -8.14 -1.67
CA TRP A 132 17.74 -8.09 -0.23
C TRP A 132 18.72 -8.97 0.56
N ALA A 133 18.97 -10.19 0.10
CA ALA A 133 19.92 -11.12 0.71
C ALA A 133 21.37 -10.59 0.72
N GLN A 134 21.75 -9.79 -0.28
CA GLN A 134 23.07 -9.17 -0.37
C GLN A 134 23.21 -7.94 0.54
N SER A 135 22.16 -7.13 0.66
CA SER A 135 22.16 -5.92 1.50
C SER A 135 21.92 -6.20 2.98
N HIS A 136 21.29 -7.34 3.32
CA HIS A 136 20.96 -7.72 4.70
C HIS A 136 21.50 -9.12 5.09
N PRO A 137 22.82 -9.36 4.98
CA PRO A 137 23.40 -10.68 5.22
C PRO A 137 23.22 -11.18 6.66
N GLU A 138 23.25 -10.29 7.65
CA GLU A 138 23.03 -10.61 9.08
C GLU A 138 21.60 -11.06 9.36
N ILE A 139 20.60 -10.40 8.75
CA ILE A 139 19.20 -10.80 8.87
C ILE A 139 18.98 -12.16 8.20
N ARG A 140 19.58 -12.38 7.02
CA ARG A 140 19.52 -13.68 6.35
C ARG A 140 20.15 -14.80 7.19
N ALA A 141 21.30 -14.54 7.82
CA ALA A 141 21.96 -15.50 8.69
C ALA A 141 21.12 -15.83 9.93
N MET A 142 20.43 -14.84 10.50
CA MET A 142 19.46 -15.03 11.58
C MET A 142 18.27 -15.90 11.13
N HIS A 143 17.65 -15.63 9.98
CA HIS A 143 16.54 -16.44 9.48
C HIS A 143 16.95 -17.91 9.26
N ARG A 144 18.16 -18.13 8.73
CA ARG A 144 18.69 -19.49 8.55
C ARG A 144 18.84 -20.23 9.88
N ARG A 145 19.33 -19.57 10.93
CA ARG A 145 19.48 -20.16 12.26
C ARG A 145 18.12 -20.45 12.90
N ASN A 146 17.19 -19.49 12.89
CA ASN A 146 15.83 -19.66 13.39
C ASN A 146 15.08 -20.79 12.66
N ARG A 147 15.28 -20.92 11.34
CA ARG A 147 14.75 -22.06 10.56
C ARG A 147 15.37 -23.38 11.02
N ARG A 148 16.69 -23.45 11.18
CA ARG A 148 17.39 -24.69 11.59
C ARG A 148 16.91 -25.16 12.96
N ALA A 149 16.75 -24.25 13.92
CA ALA A 149 16.22 -24.57 15.24
C ALA A 149 14.78 -25.11 15.17
N ARG A 150 13.91 -24.43 14.40
CA ARG A 150 12.51 -24.87 14.19
C ARG A 150 12.40 -26.24 13.56
N VAL A 151 13.20 -26.53 12.52
CA VAL A 151 13.21 -27.84 11.86
C VAL A 151 13.62 -28.96 12.82
N LYS A 152 14.45 -28.65 13.83
CA LYS A 152 14.87 -29.59 14.87
C LYS A 152 13.97 -29.55 16.12
N SER A 153 12.84 -28.84 16.07
CA SER A 153 11.95 -28.64 17.21
C SER A 153 12.64 -28.10 18.46
N ALA A 154 13.73 -27.34 18.32
CA ALA A 154 14.39 -26.66 19.42
C ALA A 154 13.70 -25.30 19.67
N ARG A 155 13.45 -24.98 20.93
CA ARG A 155 12.79 -23.71 21.32
C ARG A 155 13.74 -22.51 21.16
N GLY A 156 13.15 -21.32 21.20
CA GLY A 156 13.87 -20.05 21.21
C GLY A 156 14.04 -19.39 19.83
N MET A 157 14.20 -18.08 19.85
CA MET A 157 14.41 -17.25 18.68
C MET A 157 15.26 -16.05 19.07
N HIS A 158 16.03 -15.54 18.12
CA HIS A 158 16.76 -14.29 18.31
C HIS A 158 16.67 -13.43 17.04
N THR A 159 17.00 -12.16 17.21
CA THR A 159 17.03 -11.13 16.17
C THR A 159 18.48 -10.77 15.81
N ALA A 160 18.67 -10.13 14.66
CA ALA A 160 19.98 -9.60 14.28
C ALA A 160 20.48 -8.53 15.27
N LEU A 161 19.57 -7.70 15.82
CA LEU A 161 19.90 -6.67 16.81
C LEU A 161 20.41 -7.30 18.12
N GLN A 162 19.77 -8.38 18.60
CA GLN A 162 20.24 -9.09 19.79
C GLN A 162 21.65 -9.65 19.62
N ILE A 163 22.02 -10.12 18.42
CA ILE A 163 23.40 -10.57 18.14
C ILE A 163 24.40 -9.40 18.16
N GLN A 164 24.02 -8.23 17.65
CA GLN A 164 24.86 -7.02 17.74
C GLN A 164 25.05 -6.58 19.19
N GLU A 165 23.99 -6.68 20.00
CA GLU A 165 24.05 -6.37 21.43
C GLU A 165 24.91 -7.39 22.18
N LEU A 166 24.80 -8.68 21.84
CA LEU A 166 25.67 -9.73 22.38
C LEU A 166 27.15 -9.48 22.06
N LEU A 167 27.46 -9.00 20.84
CA LEU A 167 28.82 -8.63 20.46
C LEU A 167 29.40 -7.53 21.35
N LYS A 168 28.60 -6.52 21.69
CA LYS A 168 28.98 -5.45 22.62
C LYS A 168 29.17 -5.98 24.03
N ARG A 169 28.24 -6.80 24.52
CA ARG A 169 28.30 -7.43 25.86
C ARG A 169 29.53 -8.31 26.03
N GLN A 170 29.91 -9.06 25.00
CA GLN A 170 31.14 -9.84 24.96
C GLN A 170 32.41 -9.00 24.72
N LYS A 171 32.30 -7.66 24.69
CA LYS A 171 33.42 -6.73 24.48
C LYS A 171 34.20 -7.05 23.20
N HIS A 172 33.52 -7.50 22.16
CA HIS A 172 34.11 -7.88 20.86
C HIS A 172 35.17 -9.01 20.96
N ARG A 173 34.98 -9.92 21.92
CA ARG A 173 35.87 -11.07 22.16
C ARG A 173 35.12 -12.39 22.05
N CYS A 174 35.85 -13.43 21.67
CA CYS A 174 35.39 -14.81 21.72
C CYS A 174 34.94 -15.16 23.13
N TYR A 175 33.77 -15.80 23.24
CA TYR A 175 33.23 -16.21 24.53
C TYR A 175 34.12 -17.20 25.27
N TYR A 176 34.75 -18.12 24.54
CA TYR A 176 35.58 -19.19 25.09
C TYR A 176 37.02 -18.73 25.34
N CYS A 177 37.82 -18.51 24.28
CA CYS A 177 39.23 -18.15 24.43
C CYS A 177 39.51 -16.69 24.79
N SER A 178 38.49 -15.82 24.87
CA SER A 178 38.64 -14.38 25.18
C SER A 178 39.51 -13.56 24.20
N THR A 179 40.01 -14.17 23.13
CA THR A 179 40.69 -13.48 22.03
C THR A 179 39.74 -12.51 21.35
N ARG A 180 40.24 -11.32 21.01
CA ARG A 180 39.48 -10.29 20.29
C ARG A 180 39.17 -10.78 18.87
N PHE A 181 37.96 -10.50 18.38
CA PHE A 181 37.58 -10.88 17.02
C PHE A 181 38.36 -10.07 15.99
N ASP A 182 38.78 -10.76 14.93
CA ASP A 182 39.39 -10.14 13.76
C ASP A 182 38.39 -9.23 13.05
N ARG A 183 38.91 -8.24 12.32
CA ARG A 183 38.10 -7.32 11.51
C ARG A 183 38.55 -7.38 10.06
N ILE A 184 37.62 -7.74 9.17
CA ILE A 184 37.84 -7.74 7.72
C ILE A 184 36.86 -6.76 7.08
N LYS A 185 37.36 -5.80 6.29
CA LYS A 185 36.54 -4.76 5.64
C LYS A 185 35.59 -4.06 6.62
N GLY A 186 36.10 -3.74 7.81
CA GLY A 186 35.37 -3.05 8.87
C GLY A 186 34.42 -3.92 9.72
N LYS A 187 34.20 -5.20 9.36
CA LYS A 187 33.28 -6.12 10.06
C LYS A 187 34.02 -7.12 10.93
N TYR A 188 33.49 -7.38 12.13
CA TYR A 188 34.02 -8.41 13.01
C TYR A 188 33.70 -9.82 12.48
N ILE A 189 34.69 -10.71 12.58
CA ILE A 189 34.57 -12.11 12.16
C ILE A 189 34.35 -12.98 13.40
N TYR A 190 33.16 -13.54 13.50
CA TYR A 190 32.76 -14.43 14.57
C TYR A 190 31.72 -15.42 14.06
N HIS A 191 31.61 -16.55 14.73
CA HIS A 191 30.51 -17.49 14.60
C HIS A 191 29.51 -17.26 15.73
N VAL A 192 28.25 -17.59 15.48
CA VAL A 192 27.24 -17.68 16.55
C VAL A 192 27.12 -19.14 16.93
N ASP A 193 27.59 -19.49 18.12
CA ASP A 193 27.58 -20.83 18.67
C ASP A 193 26.34 -21.06 19.53
N HIS A 194 25.81 -22.26 19.46
CA HIS A 194 24.80 -22.76 20.37
C HIS A 194 25.53 -23.41 21.54
N THR A 195 25.50 -22.77 22.72
CA THR A 195 26.10 -23.34 23.94
C THR A 195 25.57 -24.74 24.20
N PHE A 196 24.28 -24.94 23.98
CA PHE A 196 23.61 -26.24 23.95
C PHE A 196 23.38 -26.63 22.47
N PRO A 197 24.15 -27.57 21.89
CA PRO A 197 24.10 -27.89 20.47
C PRO A 197 22.71 -28.37 20.03
N LEU A 198 22.17 -27.77 18.96
CA LEU A 198 20.84 -28.10 18.44
C LEU A 198 20.65 -29.58 18.07
N SER A 199 21.73 -30.32 17.76
CA SER A 199 21.67 -31.77 17.51
C SER A 199 21.33 -32.59 18.76
N ARG A 200 21.72 -32.12 19.94
CA ARG A 200 21.59 -32.89 21.20
C ARG A 200 20.37 -32.52 22.02
N VAL A 201 19.83 -31.33 21.79
CA VAL A 201 18.64 -30.81 22.49
C VAL A 201 17.42 -30.74 21.57
N ALA A 202 17.48 -31.39 20.41
CA ALA A 202 16.37 -31.49 19.47
C ALA A 202 15.16 -32.16 20.14
N GLY A 203 13.97 -31.58 19.96
CA GLY A 203 12.73 -32.09 20.55
C GLY A 203 12.58 -31.90 22.06
N THR A 204 13.54 -31.24 22.72
CA THR A 204 13.44 -30.91 24.15
C THR A 204 12.86 -29.51 24.37
N ASP A 205 12.49 -29.20 25.62
CA ASP A 205 12.03 -27.87 26.01
C ASP A 205 13.14 -26.81 26.12
N ILE A 206 14.40 -27.21 25.93
CA ILE A 206 15.55 -26.31 26.05
C ILE A 206 15.49 -25.24 24.93
N PRO A 207 15.46 -23.94 25.26
CA PRO A 207 15.36 -22.89 24.26
C PRO A 207 16.73 -22.55 23.67
N ALA A 208 17.42 -23.55 23.13
CA ALA A 208 18.80 -23.46 22.69
C ALA A 208 19.06 -22.36 21.64
N ASN A 209 18.03 -21.94 20.89
CA ASN A 209 18.16 -20.88 19.89
C ASN A 209 17.78 -19.47 20.40
N ASP A 210 17.40 -19.34 21.68
CA ASP A 210 17.22 -18.06 22.36
C ASP A 210 18.56 -17.35 22.59
N ILE A 211 18.53 -16.02 22.68
CA ILE A 211 19.74 -15.23 22.90
C ILE A 211 20.51 -15.63 24.16
N SER A 212 19.84 -16.11 25.21
CA SER A 212 20.50 -16.55 26.46
C SER A 212 21.33 -17.83 26.30
N TYR A 213 21.10 -18.61 25.24
CA TYR A 213 21.83 -19.86 24.94
C TYR A 213 22.82 -19.71 23.78
N LEU A 214 22.97 -18.49 23.25
CA LEU A 214 23.89 -18.19 22.16
C LEU A 214 25.08 -17.40 22.65
N VAL A 215 26.25 -17.73 22.09
CA VAL A 215 27.50 -17.01 22.34
C VAL A 215 28.22 -16.72 21.03
N LEU A 216 29.01 -15.65 20.98
CA LEU A 216 29.86 -15.36 19.83
C LEU A 216 31.24 -15.94 20.03
N THR A 217 31.75 -16.62 19.02
CA THR A 217 32.97 -17.43 19.11
C THR A 217 33.88 -17.15 17.93
N CYS A 218 35.19 -17.32 18.10
CA CYS A 218 36.08 -17.32 16.95
C CYS A 218 35.86 -18.62 16.16
N PRO A 219 36.15 -18.64 14.86
CA PRO A 219 35.99 -19.83 14.03
C PRO A 219 36.70 -21.06 14.61
N HIS A 220 37.91 -20.89 15.15
CA HIS A 220 38.70 -21.94 15.77
C HIS A 220 37.96 -22.62 16.94
N CYS A 221 37.52 -21.85 17.94
CA CYS A 221 36.80 -22.40 19.10
C CYS A 221 35.49 -23.07 18.70
N ASN A 222 34.72 -22.48 17.78
CA ASN A 222 33.45 -23.03 17.34
C ASN A 222 33.62 -24.39 16.64
N VAL A 223 34.64 -24.51 15.79
CA VAL A 223 34.94 -25.77 15.08
C VAL A 223 35.47 -26.82 16.05
N SER A 224 36.35 -26.43 16.99
CA SER A 224 36.90 -27.34 18.00
C SER A 224 35.83 -27.89 18.95
N LYS A 225 34.88 -27.04 19.40
CA LYS A 225 33.76 -27.45 20.25
C LYS A 225 32.78 -28.38 19.51
N ASN A 226 32.48 -28.09 18.25
CA ASN A 226 31.53 -28.85 17.43
C ASN A 226 30.15 -29.03 18.12
N ASP A 227 29.72 -30.28 18.35
CA ASP A 227 28.45 -30.65 18.98
C ASP A 227 28.59 -31.09 20.44
N LYS A 228 29.74 -30.78 21.06
CA LYS A 228 29.97 -30.96 22.49
C LYS A 228 29.28 -29.86 23.30
N PHE A 229 28.85 -30.22 24.50
CA PHE A 229 28.52 -29.24 25.52
C PHE A 229 29.80 -28.58 26.07
N PRO A 230 29.72 -27.38 26.68
CA PRO A 230 30.90 -26.68 27.19
C PRO A 230 31.69 -27.49 28.22
N TRP A 231 31.03 -28.33 29.02
CA TRP A 231 31.69 -29.20 30.00
C TRP A 231 32.36 -30.45 29.39
N GLU A 232 32.03 -30.83 28.16
CA GLU A 232 32.68 -31.93 27.43
C GLU A 232 33.84 -31.42 26.55
N TRP A 233 34.13 -30.12 26.59
CA TRP A 233 35.17 -29.46 25.80
C TRP A 233 36.01 -28.54 26.71
N PRO A 234 36.85 -29.12 27.58
CA PRO A 234 37.65 -28.37 28.57
C PRO A 234 38.69 -27.45 27.93
N GLU A 235 39.12 -27.74 26.69
CA GLU A 235 40.08 -26.91 25.94
C GLU A 235 39.55 -25.50 25.63
N GLY A 236 38.24 -25.28 25.79
CA GLY A 236 37.59 -23.99 25.65
C GLY A 236 37.86 -22.99 26.77
N GLY A 237 38.46 -23.43 27.88
CA GLY A 237 38.87 -22.56 29.00
C GLY A 237 37.74 -21.90 29.79
N ARG A 238 36.47 -22.26 29.50
CA ARG A 238 35.30 -21.68 30.18
C ARG A 238 34.22 -22.75 30.37
N LEU A 239 34.16 -23.31 31.57
CA LEU A 239 33.00 -24.06 32.04
C LEU A 239 31.89 -23.04 32.31
N LEU A 240 30.68 -23.29 31.80
CA LEU A 240 29.51 -22.46 32.09
C LEU A 240 29.13 -22.57 33.57
#